data_AF-A0A9P3AX48-F1
#
_entry.id   AF-A0A9P3AX48-F1
#
_cell.length_a   1.000
_cell.length_b   1.000
_cell.length_c   1.000
_cell.angle_alpha   90.00
_cell.angle_beta   90.00
_cell.angle_gamma   90.00
#
_symmetry.space_group_name_H-M   'P 1'
#
loop_
_entity.id
_entity.type
_entity.pdbx_description
1 polymer ?
#
loop_
_entity_poly.entity_id
_entity_poly.type
_entity_poly.pdbx_seq_one_letter_code
_entity_poly.pdbx_strand_id
1 'polypeptide(L)' 'MTVSTIRRLENGDPGVSVGTLAMVFLTLGESGRLADLLDIGKDDIGLALSVSTLPRRVRSSG' A
#
# COMPACT_ATOMS: atom_id res chain seq x y z
N MET A 1 -18.45 -13.55 1.36
CA MET A 1 -17.37 -13.33 2.36
C MET A 1 -17.79 -14.00 3.67
N THR A 2 -16.94 -14.82 4.28
CA THR A 2 -17.28 -15.51 5.55
C THR A 2 -16.75 -14.73 6.75
N VAL A 3 -17.31 -14.99 7.94
CA VAL A 3 -16.84 -14.39 9.20
C VAL A 3 -15.37 -14.75 9.47
N SER A 4 -14.96 -15.97 9.14
CA SER A 4 -13.56 -16.40 9.27
C SER A 4 -12.61 -15.59 8.38
N THR A 5 -13.02 -15.24 7.15
CA THR A 5 -12.24 -14.38 6.26
C THR A 5 -12.13 -12.96 6.79
N ILE A 6 -13.20 -12.39 7.36
CA ILE A 6 -13.14 -11.05 7.98
C ILE A 6 -12.18 -11.03 9.16
N ARG A 7 -12.27 -12.02 10.07
CA ARG A 7 -11.34 -12.09 11.23
C ARG A 7 -9.88 -12.20 10.81
N ARG A 8 -9.59 -12.98 9.76
CA ARG A 8 -8.23 -13.07 9.20
C ARG A 8 -7.77 -11.72 8.64
N LEU A 9 -8.64 -11.02 7.93
CA LEU A 9 -8.36 -9.68 7.40
C LEU A 9 -8.07 -8.68 8.53
N GLU A 10 -8.88 -8.66 9.58
CA GLU A 10 -8.70 -7.80 10.76
C GLU A 10 -7.38 -8.07 11.49
N ASN A 11 -6.95 -9.33 11.51
CA ASN A 11 -5.66 -9.74 12.08
C ASN A 11 -4.46 -9.45 11.15
N GLY A 12 -4.68 -8.90 9.95
CA GLY A 12 -3.62 -8.60 8.99
C GLY A 12 -3.01 -9.83 8.31
N ASP A 13 -3.75 -10.95 8.21
CA ASP A 13 -3.28 -12.16 7.56
C ASP A 13 -2.96 -11.91 6.07
N PRO A 14 -1.69 -12.08 5.62
CA PRO A 14 -1.29 -11.79 4.24
C PRO A 14 -1.85 -12.80 3.23
N GLY A 15 -2.39 -13.93 3.69
CA GLY A 15 -3.09 -14.91 2.86
C GLY A 15 -4.53 -14.51 2.51
N VAL A 16 -5.02 -13.37 2.99
CA VAL A 16 -6.31 -12.81 2.55
C VAL A 16 -6.10 -12.03 1.26
N SER A 17 -6.94 -12.30 0.25
CA SER A 17 -6.82 -11.62 -1.04
C SER A 17 -7.11 -10.13 -0.94
N VAL A 18 -6.39 -9.31 -1.71
CA VAL A 18 -6.64 -7.86 -1.80
C VAL A 18 -8.07 -7.53 -2.26
N GLY A 19 -8.68 -8.40 -3.08
CA GLY A 19 -10.08 -8.25 -3.50
C GLY A 19 -11.07 -8.35 -2.33
N THR A 20 -10.73 -9.08 -1.27
CA THR A 20 -11.54 -9.13 -0.04
C THR A 20 -11.51 -7.78 0.67
N LEU A 21 -10.33 -7.17 0.80
CA LEU A 21 -10.16 -5.84 1.37
C LEU A 21 -10.93 -4.79 0.54
N ALA A 22 -10.84 -4.86 -0.79
CA ALA A 22 -11.59 -3.99 -1.69
C ALA A 22 -13.12 -4.10 -1.49
N MET A 23 -13.65 -5.32 -1.35
CA MET A 23 -15.07 -5.53 -1.08
C MET A 23 -15.52 -4.99 0.28
N VAL A 24 -14.67 -5.08 1.31
CA VAL A 24 -14.95 -4.47 2.62
C VAL A 24 -15.11 -2.96 2.47
N PHE A 25 -14.15 -2.28 1.82
CA PHE A 25 -14.25 -0.85 1.57
C PHE A 25 -15.49 -0.48 0.75
N LEU A 26 -15.81 -1.24 -0.30
CA LEU A 26 -17.02 -1.03 -1.09
C LEU A 26 -18.29 -1.13 -0.23
N THR A 27 -18.37 -2.15 0.64
CA THR A 27 -19.54 -2.38 1.51
C THR A 27 -19.72 -1.28 2.55
N LEU A 28 -18.62 -0.67 2.99
CA LEU A 28 -18.62 0.46 3.93
C LEU A 28 -18.86 1.81 3.26
N GLY A 29 -18.97 1.89 1.94
CA GLY A 29 -19.06 3.15 1.20
C GLY A 29 -17.72 3.88 1.02
N GLU A 30 -16.60 3.22 1.34
CA GLU A 30 -15.24 3.75 1.35
C GLU A 30 -14.48 3.39 0.04
N SER A 31 -15.14 3.47 -1.12
CA SER A 31 -14.58 2.95 -2.38
C SER A 31 -13.24 3.57 -2.79
N GLY A 32 -12.96 4.81 -2.37
CA GLY A 32 -11.68 5.49 -2.64
C GLY A 32 -10.53 5.06 -1.73
N ARG A 33 -10.83 4.44 -0.59
CA ARG A 33 -9.86 4.16 0.47
C ARG A 33 -8.77 3.16 0.05
N LEU A 34 -9.08 2.26 -0.88
CA LEU A 34 -8.08 1.38 -1.47
C LEU A 34 -7.08 2.15 -2.34
N ALA A 35 -7.55 3.14 -3.11
CA ALA A 35 -6.67 3.97 -3.92
C ALA A 35 -5.76 4.82 -3.04
N ASP A 36 -6.29 5.39 -1.96
CA ASP A 36 -5.49 6.12 -0.97
C ASP A 36 -4.42 5.25 -0.31
N LEU A 37 -4.73 3.98 -0.03
CA LEU A 37 -3.78 3.03 0.55
C LEU A 37 -2.65 2.66 -0.42
N LEU A 38 -2.93 2.66 -1.73
CA LEU A 38 -1.97 2.30 -2.77
C LEU A 38 -1.27 3.51 -3.40
N ASP A 39 -1.56 4.73 -2.91
CA ASP A 39 -0.95 5.95 -3.40
C ASP A 39 0.51 6.05 -2.94
N ILE A 40 1.44 5.74 -3.86
CA ILE A 40 2.89 5.82 -3.64
C ILE A 40 3.30 7.24 -3.21
N GLY A 41 2.58 8.27 -3.66
CA GLY A 41 2.84 9.65 -3.25
C GLY A 41 2.63 9.91 -1.76
N LYS A 42 1.93 9.00 -1.06
CA LYS A 42 1.69 9.04 0.39
C LYS A 42 2.57 8.06 1.18
N ASP A 43 3.47 7.33 0.50
CA ASP A 43 4.44 6.43 1.13
C ASP A 43 5.77 7.15 1.38
N ASP A 44 5.84 7.92 2.47
CA ASP A 44 7.03 8.70 2.83
C ASP A 44 8.29 7.83 2.95
N ILE A 45 8.14 6.58 3.44
CA ILE A 45 9.27 5.64 3.59
C ILE A 45 9.73 5.17 2.22
N GLY A 46 8.80 4.72 1.38
CA GLY A 46 9.08 4.29 0.00
C GLY A 46 9.71 5.40 -0.82
N LEU A 47 9.24 6.65 -0.67
CA LEU A 47 9.80 7.83 -1.31
C LEU A 47 11.22 8.13 -0.81
N ALA A 48 11.46 8.10 0.50
CA ALA A 48 12.79 8.31 1.08
C ALA A 48 13.78 7.24 0.61
N LEU A 49 13.37 5.97 0.58
CA LEU A 49 14.18 4.87 0.04
C LEU A 49 14.45 5.06 -1.46
N SER A 50 13.44 5.47 -2.24
CA SER A 50 13.60 5.74 -3.68
C SER A 50 14.65 6.82 -3.92
N VAL A 51 14.61 7.93 -3.17
CA VAL A 51 15.64 8.99 -3.22
C VAL A 51 17.02 8.45 -2.87
N SER A 52 17.13 7.59 -1.84
CA SER A 52 18.41 7.02 -1.41
C SER A 52 19.09 6.14 -2.48
N THR A 53 18.30 5.55 -3.39
CA THR A 53 18.80 4.68 -4.47
C THR A 53 19.24 5.43 -5.73
N LEU A 54 18.96 6.74 -5.82
CA LEU A 54 19.35 7.54 -6.98
C LEU A 54 20.88 7.61 -7.12
N PRO A 55 21.43 7.54 -8.35
CA PRO A 55 22.85 7.70 -8.58
C PRO A 55 23.37 9.04 -8.05
N ARG A 56 24.45 9.03 -7.28
CA ARG A 56 25.14 10.25 -6.85
C ARG A 56 25.77 10.92 -8.07
N ARG A 57 25.43 12.19 -8.33
CA ARG A 57 26.03 12.98 -9.41
C ARG A 57 27.55 12.91 -9.34
N VAL A 58 28.17 12.30 -10.35
CA VAL A 58 29.62 12.36 -10.53
C VAL A 58 29.94 13.80 -10.95
N ARG A 59 30.62 14.56 -10.10
CA ARG A 59 31.27 15.79 -10.54
C ARG A 59 32.55 15.38 -11.26
N SER A 60 32.61 15.60 -12.57
CA SER A 60 33.88 15.55 -13.29
C SER A 60 34.72 16.70 -12.75
N SER A 61 35.81 16.36 -12.04
CA SER A 61 36.83 17.34 -11.71
C SER A 61 37.59 17.62 -13.01
N GLY A 62 37.56 18.87 -13.45
CA GLY A 62 38.51 19.38 -14.44
C GLY A 62 39.88 19.58 -13.84
#